data_AF-A0A5E4S007-F1
#
_entry.id   AF-A0A5E4S007-F1
#
_cell.length_a   1.000
_cell.length_b   1.000
_cell.length_c   1.000
_cell.angle_alpha   90.00
_cell.angle_beta   90.00
_cell.angle_gamma   90.00
#
_symmetry.space_group_name_H-M   'P 1'
#
loop_
_entity.id
_entity.type
_entity.pdbx_description
1 polymer ?
#
loop_
_entity_poly.entity_id
_entity_poly.type
_entity_poly.pdbx_seq_one_letter_code
_entity_poly.pdbx_strand_id
1 'polypeptide(L)'
;MTQARLHYIADPLCGWCYAAAPLVKASRDVAGLDMVFHGGGMMAGPNVQRVTPQLRNYVMPHDHRIASLTGQPFGEAYFEGLLRDTTAVFDSAPPIAAVLAAEALGGRGLDMLAAEQQAHYVEGRRIADRDVLVELAAQLGLARDAFAKAFDAQDAHALMLHFRDSRAWLARAGGSGFPTFALEVDGRLERLEPGRYFGRPDAWRDALRERVLKAQAARAAKEARAASGDGDAAPLPQCGPQGCAL
;
A
#
# COMPACT_ATOMS: atom_id res chain seq x y z
N MET A 1 -9.34 -18.48 9.52
CA MET A 1 -9.61 -17.69 8.31
C MET A 1 -8.29 -17.41 7.62
N THR A 2 -8.13 -17.78 6.35
CA THR A 2 -6.91 -17.47 5.58
C THR A 2 -6.86 -15.97 5.35
N GLN A 3 -5.89 -15.29 5.95
CA GLN A 3 -5.73 -13.86 5.79
C GLN A 3 -4.85 -13.62 4.55
N ALA A 4 -5.47 -13.46 3.38
CA ALA A 4 -4.73 -12.94 2.24
C ALA A 4 -4.34 -11.50 2.55
N ARG A 5 -3.11 -11.10 2.21
CA ARG A 5 -2.61 -9.74 2.46
C ARG A 5 -2.14 -9.11 1.17
N LEU A 6 -2.65 -7.93 0.87
CA LEU A 6 -2.16 -7.08 -0.20
C LEU A 6 -1.20 -6.06 0.38
N HIS A 7 0.10 -6.29 0.18
CA HIS A 7 1.13 -5.33 0.54
C HIS A 7 1.16 -4.22 -0.50
N TYR A 8 0.96 -2.99 -0.05
CA TYR A 8 1.00 -1.78 -0.85
C TYR A 8 2.21 -0.94 -0.43
N ILE A 9 3.26 -0.98 -1.25
CA ILE A 9 4.47 -0.20 -1.04
C ILE A 9 4.34 1.10 -1.83
N ALA A 10 4.28 2.22 -1.13
CA ALA A 10 3.89 3.50 -1.70
C ALA A 10 4.56 4.70 -1.01
N ASP A 11 4.30 5.89 -1.56
CA ASP A 11 4.67 7.16 -0.96
C ASP A 11 3.56 8.21 -1.18
N PRO A 12 3.20 9.05 -0.18
CA PRO A 12 2.16 10.06 -0.33
C PRO A 12 2.44 11.08 -1.45
N LEU A 13 3.72 11.40 -1.71
CA LEU A 13 4.14 12.38 -2.72
C LEU A 13 4.42 11.75 -4.10
N CYS A 14 4.19 10.44 -4.26
CA CYS A 14 4.36 9.77 -5.55
C CYS A 14 3.11 9.91 -6.42
N GLY A 15 3.22 10.62 -7.55
CA GLY A 15 2.09 10.82 -8.47
C GLY A 15 1.51 9.50 -9.00
N TRP A 16 2.35 8.49 -9.26
CA TRP A 16 1.85 7.17 -9.67
C TRP A 16 1.18 6.39 -8.52
N CYS A 17 1.50 6.68 -7.26
CA CYS A 17 0.73 6.18 -6.12
C CYS A 17 -0.65 6.83 -6.07
N TYR A 18 -0.75 8.12 -6.37
CA TYR A 18 -2.04 8.79 -6.51
C TYR A 18 -2.86 8.25 -7.69
N ALA A 19 -2.22 7.95 -8.81
CA ALA A 19 -2.83 7.22 -9.93
C ALA A 19 -3.45 5.87 -9.52
N ALA A 20 -2.86 5.22 -8.50
CA ALA A 20 -3.32 3.95 -7.96
C ALA A 20 -4.38 4.08 -6.86
N ALA A 21 -4.71 5.28 -6.37
CA ALA A 21 -5.65 5.44 -5.26
C ALA A 21 -7.03 4.78 -5.50
N PRO A 22 -7.61 4.81 -6.73
CA PRO A 22 -8.84 4.08 -7.00
C PRO A 22 -8.68 2.55 -6.91
N LEU A 23 -7.49 2.03 -7.22
CA LEU A 23 -7.16 0.61 -7.08
C LEU A 23 -7.06 0.22 -5.61
N VAL A 24 -6.42 1.07 -4.79
CA VAL A 24 -6.35 0.91 -3.33
C VAL A 24 -7.75 0.88 -2.74
N LYS A 25 -8.61 1.83 -3.11
CA LYS A 25 -10.02 1.85 -2.69
C LYS A 25 -10.75 0.56 -3.06
N ALA A 26 -10.66 0.13 -4.32
CA ALA A 26 -11.34 -1.06 -4.80
C ALA A 26 -10.81 -2.37 -4.17
N SER A 27 -9.55 -2.39 -3.71
CA SER A 27 -8.96 -3.54 -3.01
C SER A 27 -9.60 -3.78 -1.64
N ARG A 28 -10.05 -2.70 -0.96
CA ARG A 28 -10.69 -2.79 0.37
C ARG A 28 -12.07 -3.46 0.32
N ASP A 29 -12.69 -3.51 -0.86
CA ASP A 29 -13.98 -4.17 -1.08
C ASP A 29 -13.85 -5.69 -1.37
N VAL A 30 -12.63 -6.24 -1.33
CA VAL A 30 -12.37 -7.66 -1.57
C VAL A 30 -12.45 -8.42 -0.24
N ALA A 31 -13.51 -9.20 -0.07
CA ALA A 31 -13.71 -10.02 1.13
C ALA A 31 -12.55 -11.01 1.36
N GLY A 32 -12.05 -11.06 2.60
CA GLY A 32 -10.93 -11.93 2.98
C GLY A 32 -9.55 -11.45 2.54
N LEU A 33 -9.44 -10.21 2.08
CA LEU A 33 -8.17 -9.55 1.75
C LEU A 33 -7.93 -8.37 2.69
N ASP A 34 -6.83 -8.42 3.43
CA ASP A 34 -6.36 -7.28 4.21
C ASP A 34 -5.29 -6.50 3.46
N MET A 35 -5.26 -5.20 3.66
CA MET A 35 -4.23 -4.35 3.06
C MET A 35 -3.18 -3.97 4.10
N VAL A 36 -1.92 -3.98 3.69
CA VAL A 36 -0.79 -3.55 4.53
C VAL A 36 -0.03 -2.45 3.80
N PHE A 37 -0.02 -1.27 4.39
CA PHE A 37 0.72 -0.13 3.85
C PHE A 37 2.20 -0.17 4.26
N HIS A 38 3.08 0.08 3.31
CA HIS A 38 4.52 0.22 3.51
C HIS A 38 4.98 1.56 2.91
N GLY A 39 5.37 2.49 3.78
CA GLY A 39 5.76 3.84 3.39
C GLY A 39 7.23 3.88 2.99
N GLY A 40 7.52 4.08 1.71
CA GLY A 40 8.87 3.90 1.17
C GLY A 40 9.85 5.05 1.39
N GLY A 41 9.37 6.22 1.82
CA GLY A 41 10.19 7.42 2.01
C GLY A 41 10.89 7.83 0.71
N MET A 42 10.11 8.20 -0.31
CA MET A 42 10.61 8.61 -1.62
C MET A 42 11.43 9.90 -1.54
N MET A 43 10.89 10.92 -0.86
CA MET A 43 11.51 12.22 -0.66
C MET A 43 11.74 12.48 0.83
N ALA A 44 12.40 11.55 1.52
CA ALA A 44 12.72 11.66 2.95
C ALA A 44 14.23 11.81 3.20
N GLY A 45 14.59 12.42 4.33
CA GLY A 45 15.99 12.62 4.73
C GLY A 45 16.78 13.42 3.68
N PRO A 46 17.91 12.89 3.15
CA PRO A 46 18.72 13.62 2.16
C PRO A 46 18.00 13.84 0.82
N ASN A 47 16.87 13.16 0.57
CA ASN A 47 16.10 13.27 -0.67
C ASN A 47 14.96 14.29 -0.59
N VAL A 48 14.78 14.98 0.54
CA VAL A 48 13.79 16.06 0.68
C VAL A 48 14.02 17.12 -0.39
N GLN A 49 12.95 17.54 -1.07
CA GLN A 49 13.02 18.50 -2.16
C GLN A 49 12.30 19.80 -1.78
N ARG A 50 12.89 20.94 -2.10
CA ARG A 50 12.14 22.21 -2.11
C ARG A 50 11.40 22.35 -3.43
N VAL A 51 10.23 22.97 -3.40
CA VAL A 51 9.54 23.32 -4.64
C VAL A 51 10.37 24.36 -5.40
N THR A 52 10.76 23.99 -6.61
CA THR A 52 11.58 24.78 -7.52
C THR A 52 11.01 24.67 -8.94
N PRO A 53 11.33 25.60 -9.86
CA PRO A 53 10.97 25.45 -11.27
C PRO A 53 11.43 24.12 -11.88
N GLN A 54 12.58 23.60 -11.46
CA GLN A 54 13.12 22.31 -11.91
C GLN A 54 12.25 21.14 -11.44
N LEU A 55 11.89 21.11 -10.14
CA LEU A 55 10.99 20.09 -9.61
C LEU A 55 9.63 20.15 -10.32
N ARG A 56 9.08 21.36 -10.49
CA ARG A 56 7.81 21.59 -11.18
C ARG A 56 7.83 21.06 -12.61
N ASN A 57 8.86 21.40 -13.38
CA ASN A 57 9.02 20.94 -14.75
C ASN A 57 9.20 19.42 -14.85
N TYR A 58 9.71 18.78 -13.80
CA TYR A 58 9.83 17.34 -13.71
C TYR A 58 8.48 16.66 -13.42
N VAL A 59 7.70 17.15 -12.44
CA VAL A 59 6.46 16.47 -12.01
C VAL A 59 5.27 16.72 -12.94
N MET A 60 5.09 17.94 -13.47
CA MET A 60 3.88 18.30 -14.23
C MET A 60 3.61 17.41 -15.46
N PRO A 61 4.60 17.01 -16.29
CA PRO A 61 4.33 16.10 -17.40
C PRO A 61 3.83 14.72 -16.93
N HIS A 62 4.31 14.24 -15.78
CA HIS A 62 3.82 13.01 -15.18
C HIS A 62 2.38 13.16 -14.69
N ASP A 63 2.06 14.26 -14.02
CA ASP A 63 0.72 14.54 -13.50
C ASP A 63 -0.32 14.61 -14.63
N HIS A 64 -0.02 15.32 -15.72
CA HIS A 64 -0.89 15.35 -16.89
C HIS A 64 -1.09 13.96 -17.51
N ARG A 65 -0.04 13.14 -17.57
CA ARG A 65 -0.15 11.76 -18.05
C ARG A 65 -0.99 10.90 -17.11
N ILE A 66 -0.85 11.06 -15.80
CA ILE A 66 -1.64 10.37 -14.79
C ILE A 66 -3.12 10.73 -14.95
N ALA A 67 -3.44 12.03 -15.05
CA ALA A 67 -4.81 12.51 -15.25
C ALA A 67 -5.43 11.90 -16.51
N SER A 68 -4.70 11.94 -17.64
CA SER A 68 -5.18 11.37 -18.91
C SER A 68 -5.37 9.85 -18.86
N LEU A 69 -4.49 9.11 -18.18
CA LEU A 69 -4.56 7.64 -18.12
C LEU A 69 -5.60 7.13 -17.13
N THR A 70 -5.79 7.85 -16.01
CA THR A 70 -6.51 7.32 -14.84
C THR A 70 -7.80 8.06 -14.54
N GLY A 71 -7.96 9.27 -15.07
CA GLY A 71 -9.05 10.18 -14.70
C GLY A 71 -8.87 10.85 -13.34
N GLN A 72 -7.75 10.63 -12.64
CA GLN A 72 -7.50 11.27 -11.36
C GLN A 72 -7.41 12.80 -11.51
N PRO A 73 -8.09 13.58 -10.65
CA PRO A 73 -8.11 15.02 -10.75
C PRO A 73 -6.80 15.63 -10.26
N PHE A 74 -6.38 16.71 -10.89
CA PHE A 74 -5.34 17.60 -10.38
C PHE A 74 -5.92 19.01 -10.39
N GLY A 75 -5.81 19.71 -9.26
CA GLY A 75 -6.44 21.00 -9.07
C GLY A 75 -5.57 22.16 -9.52
N GLU A 76 -6.21 23.29 -9.83
CA GLU A 76 -5.50 24.54 -10.11
C GLU A 76 -4.67 25.01 -8.90
N ALA A 77 -5.19 24.83 -7.69
CA ALA A 77 -4.47 25.14 -6.45
C ALA A 77 -3.16 24.33 -6.32
N TYR A 78 -3.09 23.13 -6.88
CA TYR A 78 -1.86 22.36 -6.95
C TYR A 78 -0.89 22.92 -8.02
N PHE A 79 -1.35 23.07 -9.27
CA PHE A 79 -0.47 23.47 -10.38
C PHE A 79 0.01 24.92 -10.31
N GLU A 80 -0.88 25.82 -9.89
CA GLU A 80 -0.66 27.27 -9.88
C GLU A 80 -0.47 27.83 -8.47
N GLY A 81 -0.75 27.04 -7.42
CA GLY A 81 -0.43 27.35 -6.03
C GLY A 81 0.80 26.57 -5.55
N LEU A 82 0.59 25.34 -5.09
CA LEU A 82 1.62 24.54 -4.40
C LEU A 82 2.91 24.38 -5.21
N LEU A 83 2.81 24.06 -6.50
CA LEU A 83 3.99 23.89 -7.36
C LEU A 83 4.70 25.21 -7.71
N ARG A 84 4.11 26.36 -7.39
CA ARG A 84 4.74 27.69 -7.55
C ARG A 84 5.26 28.26 -6.23
N ASP A 85 4.95 27.63 -5.11
CA ASP A 85 5.30 28.08 -3.78
C ASP A 85 6.74 27.69 -3.43
N THR A 86 7.68 28.63 -3.55
CA THR A 86 9.12 28.40 -3.29
C THR A 86 9.47 28.18 -1.80
N THR A 87 8.48 28.31 -0.92
CA THR A 87 8.62 27.98 0.51
C THR A 87 8.12 26.58 0.84
N ALA A 88 7.38 25.93 -0.06
CA ALA A 88 6.93 24.56 0.13
C ALA A 88 8.09 23.56 0.06
N VAL A 89 8.01 22.55 0.93
CA VAL A 89 8.95 21.45 1.02
C VAL A 89 8.19 20.15 0.79
N PHE A 90 8.71 19.33 -0.12
CA PHE A 90 8.25 17.99 -0.37
C PHE A 90 9.12 17.04 0.46
N ASP A 91 8.58 16.72 1.64
CA ASP A 91 9.13 15.75 2.58
C ASP A 91 8.10 14.63 2.77
N SER A 92 8.47 13.39 2.43
CA SER A 92 7.59 12.23 2.58
C SER A 92 7.44 11.79 4.04
N ALA A 93 8.33 12.23 4.95
CA ALA A 93 8.34 11.72 6.32
C ALA A 93 7.13 12.15 7.17
N PRO A 94 6.75 13.45 7.23
CA PRO A 94 5.55 13.87 7.94
C PRO A 94 4.26 13.17 7.46
N PRO A 95 3.92 13.12 6.16
CA PRO A 95 2.69 12.45 5.73
C PRO A 95 2.73 10.93 6.01
N ILE A 96 3.88 10.25 5.85
CA ILE A 96 3.97 8.84 6.27
C ILE A 96 3.74 8.67 7.77
N ALA A 97 4.27 9.55 8.62
CA ALA A 97 4.02 9.55 10.06
C ALA A 97 2.52 9.69 10.38
N ALA A 98 1.82 10.55 9.65
CA ALA A 98 0.37 10.73 9.80
C ALA A 98 -0.43 9.49 9.40
N VAL A 99 -0.06 8.82 8.30
CA VAL A 99 -0.64 7.53 7.91
C VAL A 99 -0.46 6.48 9.00
N LEU A 100 0.74 6.36 9.58
CA LEU A 100 1.02 5.41 10.66
C LEU A 100 0.26 5.74 11.95
N ALA A 101 0.16 7.02 12.30
CA ALA A 101 -0.60 7.48 13.46
C ALA A 101 -2.10 7.20 13.32
N ALA A 102 -2.68 7.46 12.13
CA ALA A 102 -4.07 7.17 11.84
C ALA A 102 -4.37 5.67 11.85
N GLU A 103 -3.43 4.84 11.38
CA GLU A 103 -3.52 3.39 11.47
C GLU A 103 -3.52 2.91 12.93
N ALA A 104 -2.57 3.39 13.74
CA ALA A 104 -2.46 3.01 15.14
C ALA A 104 -3.68 3.41 15.99
N LEU A 105 -4.34 4.52 15.66
CA LEU A 105 -5.49 5.02 16.42
C LEU A 105 -6.83 4.37 16.06
N GLY A 106 -6.99 3.89 14.83
CA GLY A 106 -8.30 3.41 14.39
C GLY A 106 -8.32 2.62 13.09
N GLY A 107 -7.18 2.10 12.63
CA GLY A 107 -7.11 1.40 11.34
C GLY A 107 -7.45 2.30 10.15
N ARG A 108 -7.15 3.61 10.27
CA ARG A 108 -7.51 4.64 9.29
C ARG A 108 -6.32 5.08 8.42
N GLY A 109 -5.23 4.31 8.37
CA GLY A 109 -4.02 4.70 7.65
C GLY A 109 -4.25 4.94 6.17
N LEU A 110 -4.95 4.02 5.48
CA LEU A 110 -5.28 4.19 4.06
C LEU A 110 -6.29 5.32 3.79
N ASP A 111 -7.14 5.64 4.77
CA ASP A 111 -8.03 6.81 4.67
C ASP A 111 -7.23 8.12 4.80
N MET A 112 -6.25 8.15 5.70
CA MET A 112 -5.33 9.27 5.85
C MET A 112 -4.50 9.48 4.58
N LEU A 113 -3.93 8.42 4.00
CA LEU A 113 -3.19 8.49 2.74
C LEU A 113 -4.04 9.07 1.60
N ALA A 114 -5.30 8.64 1.49
CA ALA A 114 -6.22 9.15 0.47
C ALA A 114 -6.54 10.64 0.69
N ALA A 115 -6.75 11.06 1.95
CA ALA A 115 -6.98 12.45 2.30
C ALA A 115 -5.76 13.34 2.03
N GLU A 116 -4.55 12.88 2.35
CA GLU A 116 -3.29 13.56 2.04
C GLU A 116 -3.10 13.75 0.53
N GLN A 117 -3.37 12.71 -0.27
CA GLN A 117 -3.24 12.80 -1.72
C GLN A 117 -4.26 13.78 -2.32
N GLN A 118 -5.51 13.77 -1.83
CA GLN A 118 -6.51 14.75 -2.22
C GLN A 118 -6.08 16.19 -1.84
N ALA A 119 -5.61 16.37 -0.60
CA ALA A 119 -5.11 17.63 -0.11
C ALA A 119 -3.93 18.15 -0.94
N HIS A 120 -3.01 17.27 -1.35
CA HIS A 120 -1.84 17.64 -2.14
C HIS A 120 -2.20 17.92 -3.60
N TYR A 121 -2.73 16.93 -4.32
CA TYR A 121 -2.89 16.98 -5.78
C TYR A 121 -4.10 17.79 -6.25
N VAL A 122 -5.13 17.96 -5.41
CA VAL A 122 -6.33 18.71 -5.76
C VAL A 122 -6.37 20.06 -5.05
N GLU A 123 -6.15 20.06 -3.73
CA GLU A 123 -6.31 21.28 -2.93
C GLU A 123 -5.03 22.11 -2.84
N GLY A 124 -3.88 21.60 -3.30
CA GLY A 124 -2.61 22.32 -3.27
C GLY A 124 -2.07 22.57 -1.85
N ARG A 125 -2.39 21.70 -0.90
CA ARG A 125 -1.99 21.83 0.51
C ARG A 125 -0.60 21.24 0.75
N ARG A 126 0.11 21.85 1.70
CA ARG A 126 1.43 21.40 2.16
C ARG A 126 1.29 20.25 3.15
N ILE A 127 1.24 19.02 2.65
CA ILE A 127 1.12 17.82 3.49
C ILE A 127 2.40 17.44 4.25
N ALA A 128 3.47 18.23 4.12
CA ALA A 128 4.63 18.17 5.01
C ALA A 128 4.38 18.95 6.33
N ASP A 129 3.38 19.82 6.36
CA ASP A 129 3.10 20.67 7.52
C ASP A 129 2.21 19.93 8.52
N ARG A 130 2.64 19.87 9.79
CA ARG A 130 1.93 19.17 10.87
C ARG A 130 0.48 19.63 11.03
N ASP A 131 0.22 20.94 10.97
CA ASP A 131 -1.12 21.48 11.18
C ASP A 131 -2.10 21.02 10.09
N VAL A 132 -1.62 20.90 8.84
CA VAL A 132 -2.39 20.34 7.73
C VAL A 132 -2.76 18.88 8.04
N LEU A 133 -1.79 18.07 8.46
CA LEU A 133 -2.00 16.65 8.77
C LEU A 133 -2.99 16.46 9.94
N VAL A 134 -2.87 17.26 11.00
CA VAL A 134 -3.79 17.22 12.15
C VAL A 134 -5.21 17.62 11.73
N GLU A 135 -5.36 18.60 10.84
CA GLU A 135 -6.66 18.98 10.31
C GLU A 135 -7.30 17.87 9.47
N LEU A 136 -6.55 17.24 8.57
CA LEU A 136 -7.02 16.12 7.76
C LEU A 136 -7.47 14.94 8.64
N ALA A 137 -6.70 14.60 9.67
CA ALA A 137 -7.08 13.57 10.62
C ALA A 137 -8.40 13.89 11.34
N ALA A 138 -8.61 15.16 11.71
CA ALA A 138 -9.86 15.61 12.33
C ALA A 138 -11.06 15.48 11.39
N GLN A 139 -10.89 15.80 10.10
CA GLN A 139 -11.91 15.62 9.07
C GLN A 139 -12.29 14.15 8.87
N LEU A 140 -11.35 13.23 9.12
CA LEU A 140 -11.60 11.79 9.12
C LEU A 140 -12.27 11.26 10.41
N GLY A 141 -12.55 12.15 11.37
CA GLY A 141 -13.19 11.81 12.65
C GLY A 141 -12.22 11.35 13.74
N LEU A 142 -10.91 11.53 13.57
CA LEU A 142 -9.92 11.25 14.61
C LEU A 142 -9.84 12.45 15.57
N ALA A 143 -9.84 12.19 16.88
CA ALA A 143 -9.73 13.25 17.88
C ALA A 143 -8.38 13.97 17.74
N ARG A 144 -8.39 15.30 17.59
CA ARG A 144 -7.20 16.12 17.30
C ARG A 144 -6.05 15.85 18.27
N ASP A 145 -6.31 15.87 19.58
CA ASP A 145 -5.26 15.70 20.58
C ASP A 145 -4.69 14.29 20.61
N ALA A 146 -5.55 13.27 20.41
CA ALA A 146 -5.11 11.89 20.33
C ALA A 146 -4.26 11.65 19.08
N PHE A 147 -4.68 12.20 17.93
CA PHE A 147 -3.92 12.14 16.68
C PHE A 147 -2.59 12.88 16.78
N ALA A 148 -2.59 14.12 17.28
CA ALA A 148 -1.38 14.90 17.51
C ALA A 148 -0.36 14.12 18.34
N LYS A 149 -0.80 13.50 19.45
CA LYS A 149 0.07 12.66 20.29
C LYS A 149 0.58 11.41 19.56
N ALA A 150 -0.26 10.72 18.81
CA ALA A 150 0.13 9.53 18.06
C ALA A 150 1.08 9.87 16.90
N PHE A 151 0.88 11.02 16.25
CA PHE A 151 1.75 11.60 15.23
C PHE A 151 3.12 11.94 15.80
N ASP A 152 3.18 12.67 16.92
CA ASP A 152 4.44 13.04 17.57
C ASP A 152 5.20 11.82 18.13
N ALA A 153 4.50 10.71 18.39
CA ALA A 153 5.11 9.45 18.79
C ALA A 153 5.79 8.70 17.61
N GLN A 154 5.50 9.06 16.36
CA GLN A 154 6.23 8.58 15.19
C GLN A 154 7.52 9.39 15.02
N ASP A 155 8.46 9.19 15.96
CA ASP A 155 9.73 9.89 15.94
C ASP A 155 10.62 9.50 14.75
N ALA A 156 11.72 10.23 14.58
CA ALA A 156 12.65 10.01 13.48
C ALA A 156 13.24 8.59 13.45
N HIS A 157 13.40 7.94 14.60
CA HIS A 157 13.93 6.58 14.68
C HIS A 157 12.87 5.57 14.26
N ALA A 158 11.63 5.69 14.74
CA ALA A 158 10.51 4.86 14.33
C ALA A 158 10.27 4.96 12.81
N LEU A 159 10.29 6.17 12.24
CA LEU A 159 10.16 6.39 10.80
C LEU A 159 11.32 5.78 10.01
N MET A 160 12.56 5.92 10.50
CA MET A 160 13.72 5.30 9.85
C MET A 160 13.58 3.76 9.77
N LEU A 161 13.15 3.12 10.86
CA LEU A 161 12.90 1.68 10.88
C LEU A 161 11.79 1.30 9.89
N HIS A 162 10.68 2.05 9.88
CA HIS A 162 9.59 1.82 8.94
C HIS A 162 10.04 1.96 7.48
N PHE A 163 10.83 2.97 7.13
CA PHE A 163 11.35 3.15 5.78
C PHE A 163 12.28 2.00 5.38
N ARG A 164 13.18 1.58 6.27
CA ARG A 164 14.07 0.44 6.02
C ARG A 164 13.25 -0.83 5.75
N ASP A 165 12.26 -1.10 6.60
CA ASP A 165 11.44 -2.30 6.49
C ASP A 165 10.56 -2.24 5.23
N SER A 166 10.01 -1.07 4.89
CA SER A 166 9.25 -0.83 3.66
C SER A 166 10.10 -1.02 2.39
N ARG A 167 11.36 -0.57 2.41
CA ARG A 167 12.32 -0.80 1.31
C ARG A 167 12.75 -2.26 1.21
N ALA A 168 12.87 -2.97 2.32
CA ALA A 168 13.08 -4.41 2.31
C ALA A 168 11.87 -5.15 1.71
N TRP A 169 10.65 -4.71 2.02
CA TRP A 169 9.43 -5.21 1.37
C TRP A 169 9.39 -4.93 -0.12
N LEU A 170 9.81 -3.74 -0.56
CA LEU A 170 9.93 -3.40 -1.98
C LEU A 170 10.86 -4.41 -2.71
N ALA A 171 12.02 -4.68 -2.13
CA ALA A 171 12.98 -5.64 -2.68
C ALA A 171 12.42 -7.07 -2.68
N ARG A 172 11.79 -7.51 -1.57
CA ARG A 172 11.16 -8.84 -1.45
C ARG A 172 10.02 -9.02 -2.47
N ALA A 173 9.28 -7.96 -2.74
CA ALA A 173 8.24 -7.97 -3.78
C ALA A 173 8.81 -7.99 -5.20
N GLY A 174 10.11 -7.72 -5.40
CA GLY A 174 10.73 -7.56 -6.72
C GLY A 174 10.35 -6.24 -7.40
N GLY A 175 10.02 -5.21 -6.63
CA GLY A 175 9.72 -3.87 -7.12
C GLY A 175 10.97 -3.00 -7.21
N SER A 176 10.95 -2.02 -8.13
CA SER A 176 12.02 -1.03 -8.31
C SER A 176 11.58 0.40 -7.99
N GLY A 177 10.31 0.60 -7.61
CA GLY A 177 9.75 1.91 -7.31
C GLY A 177 8.32 1.83 -6.80
N PHE A 178 7.65 2.97 -6.77
CA PHE A 178 6.28 3.10 -6.25
C PHE A 178 5.31 3.47 -7.39
N PRO A 179 4.06 3.00 -7.37
CA PRO A 179 3.50 2.03 -6.43
C PRO A 179 3.96 0.60 -6.75
N THR A 180 4.18 -0.22 -5.72
CA THR A 180 4.34 -1.68 -5.87
C THR A 180 3.27 -2.39 -5.06
N PHE A 181 2.62 -3.38 -5.67
CA PHE A 181 1.64 -4.25 -5.01
C PHE A 181 2.15 -5.69 -4.99
N ALA A 182 2.04 -6.35 -3.86
CA ALA A 182 2.32 -7.79 -3.73
C ALA A 182 1.22 -8.48 -2.93
N LEU A 183 0.63 -9.53 -3.52
CA LEU A 183 -0.36 -10.36 -2.86
C LEU A 183 0.35 -11.50 -2.13
N GLU A 184 0.18 -11.58 -0.82
CA GLU A 184 0.63 -12.69 0.03
C GLU A 184 -0.55 -13.62 0.33
N VAL A 185 -0.41 -14.90 -0.04
CA VAL A 185 -1.34 -15.95 0.39
C VAL A 185 -0.55 -17.19 0.82
N ASP A 186 -0.82 -17.69 2.03
CA ASP A 186 -0.11 -18.84 2.63
C ASP A 186 1.43 -18.72 2.53
N GLY A 187 1.95 -17.51 2.78
CA GLY A 187 3.38 -17.18 2.74
C GLY A 187 3.99 -17.05 1.34
N ARG A 188 3.20 -17.25 0.27
CA ARG A 188 3.64 -17.05 -1.12
C ARG A 188 3.31 -15.63 -1.56
N LEU A 189 4.30 -14.94 -2.12
CA LEU A 189 4.14 -13.61 -2.68
C LEU A 189 4.02 -13.64 -4.21
N GLU A 190 3.01 -12.94 -4.72
CA GLU A 190 2.84 -12.62 -6.15
C GLU A 190 2.94 -11.10 -6.33
N ARG A 191 3.92 -10.61 -7.10
CA ARG A 191 3.96 -9.20 -7.51
C ARG A 191 2.85 -8.94 -8.52
N LEU A 192 2.07 -7.90 -8.29
CA LEU A 192 1.01 -7.46 -9.17
C LEU A 192 1.45 -6.26 -10.01
N GLU A 193 0.92 -6.15 -11.23
CA GLU A 193 1.26 -5.10 -12.19
C GLU A 193 0.13 -4.05 -12.27
N PRO A 194 0.11 -3.03 -11.40
CA PRO A 194 -0.98 -2.05 -11.34
C PRO A 194 -1.12 -1.24 -12.63
N GLY A 195 -0.05 -1.13 -13.43
CA GLY A 195 -0.07 -0.44 -14.73
C GLY A 195 -1.10 -0.99 -15.71
N ARG A 196 -1.46 -2.28 -15.60
CA ARG A 196 -2.52 -2.89 -16.40
C ARG A 196 -3.92 -2.48 -15.94
N TYR A 197 -4.06 -1.85 -14.79
CA TYR A 197 -5.37 -1.58 -14.18
C TYR A 197 -5.62 -0.10 -13.90
N PHE A 198 -4.66 0.79 -14.19
CA PHE A 198 -4.90 2.23 -14.12
C PHE A 198 -6.14 2.63 -14.93
N GLY A 199 -7.02 3.42 -14.31
CA GLY A 199 -8.35 3.77 -14.85
C GLY A 199 -9.39 2.65 -14.84
N ARG A 200 -9.07 1.46 -14.30
CA ARG A 200 -9.94 0.26 -14.30
C ARG A 200 -10.05 -0.40 -12.92
N PRO A 201 -10.55 0.31 -11.89
CA PRO A 201 -10.62 -0.21 -10.52
C PRO A 201 -11.50 -1.46 -10.37
N ASP A 202 -12.58 -1.58 -11.16
CA ASP A 202 -13.43 -2.77 -11.13
C ASP A 202 -12.70 -4.03 -11.59
N ALA A 203 -11.98 -3.93 -12.72
CA ALA A 203 -11.18 -5.04 -13.24
C ALA A 203 -10.05 -5.44 -12.28
N TRP A 204 -9.49 -4.48 -11.53
CA TRP A 204 -8.51 -4.74 -10.49
C TRP A 204 -9.12 -5.52 -9.33
N ARG A 205 -10.25 -5.05 -8.79
CA ARG A 205 -10.98 -5.73 -7.71
C ARG A 205 -11.36 -7.15 -8.10
N ASP A 206 -11.88 -7.35 -9.30
CA ASP A 206 -12.31 -8.67 -9.75
C ASP A 206 -11.12 -9.62 -9.91
N ALA A 207 -9.98 -9.13 -10.42
CA ALA A 207 -8.74 -9.90 -10.53
C ALA A 207 -8.15 -10.29 -9.16
N LEU A 208 -8.26 -9.42 -8.15
CA LEU A 208 -7.87 -9.73 -6.77
C LEU A 208 -8.82 -10.76 -6.15
N ARG A 209 -10.13 -10.58 -6.32
CA ARG A 209 -11.15 -11.50 -5.81
C ARG A 209 -10.96 -12.91 -6.36
N GLU A 210 -10.72 -13.04 -7.65
CA GLU A 210 -10.46 -14.35 -8.29
C GLU A 210 -9.25 -15.05 -7.66
N ARG A 211 -8.15 -14.32 -7.44
CA ARG A 211 -6.93 -14.86 -6.80
C ARG A 211 -7.20 -15.33 -5.37
N VAL A 212 -7.90 -14.52 -4.58
CA VAL A 212 -8.25 -14.83 -3.20
C VAL A 212 -9.13 -16.08 -3.14
N LEU A 213 -10.19 -16.14 -3.95
CA LEU A 213 -11.09 -17.30 -4.02
C LEU A 213 -10.36 -18.57 -4.45
N LYS A 214 -9.51 -18.48 -5.49
CA LYS A 214 -8.71 -19.61 -5.96
C LYS A 214 -7.79 -20.15 -4.88
N ALA A 215 -7.15 -19.26 -4.11
CA ALA A 215 -6.25 -19.67 -3.04
C ALA A 215 -7.02 -20.30 -1.86
N GLN A 216 -8.18 -19.73 -1.48
CA GLN A 216 -9.06 -20.32 -0.47
C GLN A 216 -9.55 -21.72 -0.88
N ALA A 217 -9.97 -21.90 -2.13
CA ALA A 217 -10.40 -23.19 -2.65
C ALA A 217 -9.26 -24.23 -2.66
N ALA A 218 -8.05 -23.84 -3.09
CA ALA A 218 -6.89 -24.72 -3.10
C ALA A 218 -6.51 -25.19 -1.67
N ARG A 219 -6.65 -24.30 -0.69
CA ARG A 219 -6.41 -24.62 0.72
C ARG A 219 -7.49 -25.56 1.28
N ALA A 220 -8.77 -25.26 1.06
CA ALA A 220 -9.87 -26.11 1.50
C ALA A 220 -9.71 -27.55 0.95
N ALA A 221 -9.30 -27.70 -0.31
CA ALA A 221 -8.98 -29.00 -0.89
C ALA A 221 -7.80 -29.70 -0.21
N LYS A 222 -6.75 -28.96 0.18
CA LYS A 222 -5.59 -29.51 0.91
C LYS A 222 -5.96 -29.96 2.33
N GLU A 223 -6.77 -29.17 3.04
CA GLU A 223 -7.27 -29.50 4.38
C GLU A 223 -8.20 -30.71 4.35
N ALA A 224 -9.09 -30.81 3.35
CA ALA A 224 -9.96 -31.97 3.15
C ALA A 224 -9.16 -33.26 2.91
N ARG A 225 -8.09 -33.20 2.09
CA ARG A 225 -7.19 -34.35 1.84
C ARG A 225 -6.40 -34.74 3.09
N ALA A 226 -5.95 -33.77 3.88
CA ALA A 226 -5.26 -34.05 5.14
C ALA A 226 -6.19 -34.68 6.18
N ALA A 227 -7.46 -34.28 6.20
CA ALA A 227 -8.49 -34.84 7.09
C ALA A 227 -8.98 -36.23 6.66
N SER A 228 -8.92 -36.57 5.36
CA SER A 228 -9.33 -37.88 4.86
C SER A 228 -8.31 -38.99 5.06
N GLY A 229 -7.12 -38.70 5.63
CA GLY A 229 -6.17 -39.73 6.05
C GLY A 229 -5.47 -40.50 4.93
N ASP A 230 -5.49 -40.00 3.68
CA ASP A 230 -4.63 -40.50 2.59
C ASP A 230 -3.19 -39.98 2.78
N GLY A 231 -2.59 -40.28 3.94
CA GLY A 231 -1.15 -40.44 3.98
C GLY A 231 -0.88 -41.77 3.28
N ASP A 232 0.01 -41.77 2.27
CA ASP A 232 0.52 -42.98 1.63
C ASP A 232 0.84 -44.03 2.72
N ALA A 233 -0.10 -44.95 2.95
CA ALA A 233 0.16 -46.14 3.70
C ALA A 233 1.11 -46.91 2.79
N ALA A 234 2.41 -46.87 3.12
CA ALA A 234 3.39 -47.75 2.52
C ALA A 234 2.76 -49.15 2.45
N PRO A 235 2.74 -49.81 1.28
CA PRO A 235 2.09 -51.10 1.16
C PRO A 235 2.69 -52.00 2.23
N LEU A 236 1.84 -52.53 3.12
CA LEU A 236 2.25 -53.57 4.07
C LEU A 236 2.97 -54.65 3.26
N PRO A 237 4.15 -55.14 3.70
CA PRO A 237 4.88 -56.15 2.97
C PRO A 237 3.95 -57.37 2.79
N GLN A 238 3.60 -57.65 1.54
CA GLN A 238 2.84 -58.84 1.20
C GLN A 238 3.76 -60.04 1.41
N CYS A 239 3.64 -60.71 2.55
CA CYS A 239 4.25 -62.03 2.72
C CYS A 239 3.57 -63.00 1.73
N GLY A 240 4.35 -63.55 0.82
CA GLY A 240 3.90 -64.66 -0.02
C GLY A 240 3.70 -65.95 0.79
N PRO A 241 3.21 -67.04 0.16
CA PRO A 241 2.88 -68.30 0.82
C PRO A 241 4.05 -69.03 1.49
N GLN A 242 5.28 -68.49 1.42
CA GLN A 242 6.48 -69.03 2.09
C GLN A 242 6.92 -68.22 3.32
N GLY A 243 6.15 -67.22 3.75
CA GLY A 243 6.37 -66.46 4.98
C GLY A 243 7.44 -65.36 4.89
N CYS A 244 7.34 -64.36 5.77
CA CYS A 244 8.33 -63.28 5.88
C CYS A 244 9.47 -63.70 6.80
N ALA A 245 10.70 -63.72 6.29
CA ALA A 245 11.90 -63.93 7.09
C ALA A 245 12.17 -62.68 7.97
N LEU A 246 12.63 -62.93 9.21
CA LEU A 246 12.97 -61.93 10.23
C LEU A 246 14.13 -61.02 9.81
#